data_AF-A0A6A5UC50-F1
#
_entry.id   AF-A0A6A5UC50-F1
#
_cell.length_a   1.000
_cell.length_b   1.000
_cell.length_c   1.000
_cell.angle_alpha   90.00
_cell.angle_beta   90.00
_cell.angle_gamma   90.00
#
_symmetry.space_group_name_H-M   'P 1'
#
loop_
_entity.id
_entity.type
_entity.pdbx_description
1 polymer ?
#
loop_
_entity_poly.entity_id
_entity_poly.type
_entity_poly.pdbx_seq_one_letter_code
_entity_poly.pdbx_strand_id
1 'polypeptide(L)'
;MRLLYLLLTIFTSLALAVNLCHGDKSIPGHCTILSMHDTTSNSTKSTVPQCEDTCWYISMDPGEWVVDFTGQSAEYVDKLSQGKCNFFISRGEGEPLDYKFYMENQDIFDIIDEVNLKFGGLHGGKVAGEGTMMCDGHLAKWHVS
;
A
#
# COMPACT_ATOMS: atom_id res chain seq x y z
N MET A 1 51.14 -34.47 -3.59
CA MET A 1 49.95 -34.53 -4.46
C MET A 1 48.72 -34.49 -3.55
N ARG A 2 48.21 -33.30 -3.24
CA ARG A 2 47.08 -32.66 -3.96
C ARG A 2 45.88 -33.60 -4.09
N LEU A 3 44.95 -33.55 -3.14
CA LEU A 3 43.52 -33.77 -3.38
C LEU A 3 42.72 -33.19 -2.21
N LEU A 4 42.90 -31.88 -1.98
CA LEU A 4 41.94 -31.05 -1.28
C LEU A 4 41.02 -30.49 -2.39
N TYR A 5 39.86 -31.10 -2.61
CA TYR A 5 38.88 -30.57 -3.56
C TYR A 5 37.52 -30.42 -2.86
N LEU A 6 37.26 -29.15 -2.53
CA LEU A 6 35.99 -28.45 -2.67
C LEU A 6 34.71 -29.25 -2.33
N LEU A 7 34.35 -29.25 -1.05
CA LEU A 7 32.94 -29.23 -0.65
C LEU A 7 32.41 -27.82 -0.88
N LEU A 8 31.95 -27.55 -2.12
CA LEU A 8 31.22 -26.34 -2.45
C LEU A 8 29.79 -26.50 -1.90
N THR A 9 29.56 -26.08 -0.65
CA THR A 9 28.21 -25.99 -0.09
C THR A 9 27.46 -24.91 -0.84
N ILE A 10 26.58 -25.34 -1.74
CA ILE A 10 25.57 -24.49 -2.37
C ILE A 10 24.60 -24.07 -1.27
N PHE A 11 24.85 -22.92 -0.63
CA PHE A 11 23.83 -22.22 0.13
C PHE A 11 22.84 -21.63 -0.86
N THR A 12 21.83 -22.41 -1.24
CA THR A 12 20.58 -21.86 -1.75
C THR A 12 19.96 -21.06 -0.61
N SER A 13 20.22 -19.76 -0.56
CA SER A 13 19.46 -18.83 0.25
C SER A 13 18.01 -18.87 -0.25
N LEU A 14 17.14 -19.60 0.46
CA LEU A 14 15.71 -19.33 0.43
C LEU A 14 15.54 -17.91 0.96
N ALA A 15 15.54 -16.92 0.07
CA ALA A 15 14.97 -15.63 0.38
C ALA A 15 13.47 -15.88 0.54
N LEU A 16 13.03 -16.07 1.79
CA LEU A 16 11.62 -15.86 2.11
C LEU A 16 11.34 -14.41 1.72
N ALA A 17 10.52 -14.21 0.69
CA ALA A 17 10.02 -12.89 0.37
C ALA A 17 9.28 -12.40 1.62
N VAL A 18 9.87 -11.42 2.30
CA VAL A 18 9.21 -10.78 3.44
C VAL A 18 8.10 -9.94 2.84
N ASN A 19 6.84 -10.23 3.19
CA ASN A 19 5.74 -9.35 2.83
C ASN A 19 5.86 -8.07 3.66
N LEU A 20 6.56 -7.08 3.12
CA LEU A 20 6.78 -5.79 3.76
C LEU A 20 5.48 -5.00 3.96
N CYS A 21 4.46 -5.26 3.14
CA CYS A 21 3.13 -4.68 3.32
C CYS A 21 2.44 -5.21 4.59
N HIS A 22 2.88 -6.33 5.17
CA HIS A 22 2.34 -6.73 6.46
C HIS A 22 2.69 -5.71 7.55
N GLY A 23 3.86 -5.08 7.47
CA GLY A 23 4.30 -4.07 8.42
C GLY A 23 4.43 -4.58 9.87
N ASP A 24 4.42 -3.64 10.81
CA ASP A 24 4.40 -3.89 12.25
C ASP A 24 3.04 -3.50 12.83
N LYS A 25 2.18 -4.50 13.07
CA LYS A 25 0.82 -4.31 13.59
C LYS A 25 0.76 -3.75 15.02
N SER A 26 1.90 -3.57 15.70
CA SER A 26 1.95 -2.89 17.00
C SER A 26 2.00 -1.37 16.88
N ILE A 27 2.30 -0.83 15.70
CA ILE A 27 2.26 0.61 15.42
C ILE A 27 0.81 1.00 15.14
N PRO A 28 0.17 1.83 15.99
CA PRO A 28 -1.17 2.32 15.70
C PRO A 28 -1.12 3.29 14.53
N GLY A 29 -2.02 3.12 13.57
CA GLY A 29 -2.25 4.09 12.51
C GLY A 29 -3.33 5.12 12.88
N HIS A 30 -3.56 6.07 11.98
CA HIS A 30 -4.62 7.08 12.08
C HIS A 30 -5.93 6.63 11.45
N CYS A 31 -5.86 5.61 10.59
CA CYS A 31 -6.94 5.24 9.70
C CYS A 31 -7.54 3.88 10.08
N THR A 32 -8.86 3.76 9.87
CA THR A 32 -9.57 2.48 9.95
C THR A 32 -10.26 2.21 8.62
N ILE A 33 -9.90 1.11 7.96
CA ILE A 33 -10.53 0.67 6.70
C ILE A 33 -12.02 0.37 6.96
N LEU A 34 -12.90 0.98 6.17
CA LEU A 34 -14.35 0.81 6.27
C LEU A 34 -14.92 -0.06 5.16
N SER A 35 -14.41 0.09 3.94
CA SER A 35 -14.84 -0.66 2.77
C SER A 35 -13.69 -0.97 1.83
N MET A 36 -13.90 -1.97 0.98
CA MET A 36 -12.95 -2.38 -0.04
C MET A 36 -13.68 -3.05 -1.20
N HIS A 37 -13.31 -2.67 -2.42
CA HIS A 37 -13.87 -3.14 -3.68
C HIS A 37 -12.76 -3.48 -4.67
N ASP A 38 -12.96 -4.60 -5.38
CA ASP A 38 -12.06 -5.04 -6.44
C ASP A 38 -12.30 -4.20 -7.70
N THR A 39 -11.30 -3.41 -8.10
CA THR A 39 -11.33 -2.62 -9.34
C THR A 39 -10.35 -3.14 -10.38
N THR A 40 -9.71 -4.28 -10.10
CA THR A 40 -8.66 -4.88 -10.93
C THR A 40 -9.13 -4.87 -12.37
N SER A 41 -10.31 -5.39 -12.72
CA SER A 41 -10.85 -5.45 -14.10
C SER A 41 -10.80 -4.16 -14.93
N ASN A 42 -10.81 -2.98 -14.31
CA ASN A 42 -10.99 -1.67 -14.96
C ASN A 42 -9.76 -0.73 -14.89
N SER A 43 -8.62 -1.16 -14.33
CA SER A 43 -7.47 -0.29 -14.08
C SER A 43 -6.19 -0.66 -14.88
N THR A 44 -5.23 0.25 -14.95
CA THR A 44 -3.83 -0.05 -15.31
C THR A 44 -3.18 -0.80 -14.14
N LYS A 45 -3.29 -2.13 -14.15
CA LYS A 45 -3.09 -2.93 -12.94
C LYS A 45 -1.63 -3.26 -12.64
N SER A 46 -1.23 -3.02 -11.41
CA SER A 46 0.00 -3.55 -10.82
C SER A 46 -0.08 -5.03 -10.53
N THR A 47 1.07 -5.70 -10.49
CA THR A 47 1.18 -7.06 -9.97
C THR A 47 1.39 -7.04 -8.46
N VAL A 48 1.06 -8.11 -7.73
CA VAL A 48 1.34 -8.23 -6.29
C VAL A 48 2.80 -7.86 -5.95
N PRO A 49 3.84 -8.34 -6.67
CA PRO A 49 5.22 -7.91 -6.41
C PRO A 49 5.47 -6.41 -6.59
N GLN A 50 4.75 -5.75 -7.49
CA GLN A 50 4.89 -4.29 -7.68
C GLN A 50 4.26 -3.51 -6.52
N CYS A 51 3.22 -4.07 -5.88
CA CYS A 51 2.65 -3.52 -4.66
C CYS A 51 3.53 -3.78 -3.44
N GLU A 52 4.15 -4.96 -3.36
CA GLU A 52 5.18 -5.25 -2.34
C GLU A 52 6.39 -4.30 -2.45
N ASP A 53 6.86 -4.02 -3.68
CA ASP A 53 7.91 -3.02 -3.94
C ASP A 53 7.47 -1.62 -3.45
N THR A 54 6.21 -1.23 -3.65
CA THR A 54 5.68 0.04 -3.13
C THR A 54 5.75 0.11 -1.61
N CYS A 55 5.43 -0.96 -0.89
CA CYS A 55 5.56 -1.01 0.56
C CYS A 55 7.03 -0.87 1.01
N TRP A 56 7.96 -1.45 0.25
CA TRP A 56 9.39 -1.23 0.49
C TRP A 56 9.77 0.25 0.38
N TYR A 57 9.34 0.95 -0.68
CA TYR A 57 9.62 2.38 -0.84
C TYR A 57 9.04 3.23 0.29
N ILE A 58 7.79 2.97 0.68
CA ILE A 58 7.14 3.66 1.81
C ILE A 58 7.91 3.41 3.12
N SER A 59 8.41 2.19 3.34
CA SER A 59 9.20 1.87 4.55
C SER A 59 10.52 2.64 4.66
N MET A 60 11.03 3.16 3.53
CA MET A 60 12.24 3.98 3.50
C MET A 60 12.00 5.45 3.81
N ASP A 61 10.74 5.90 3.86
CA ASP A 61 10.35 7.26 4.23
C ASP A 61 9.69 7.22 5.61
N PRO A 62 10.47 7.29 6.70
CA PRO A 62 9.94 7.21 8.05
C PRO A 62 9.28 8.54 8.43
N GLY A 63 8.01 8.48 8.81
CA GLY A 63 7.26 9.61 9.32
C GLY A 63 5.78 9.50 9.01
N GLU A 64 5.02 10.46 9.52
CA GLU A 64 3.61 10.62 9.18
C GLU A 64 3.47 11.29 7.80
N TRP A 65 2.57 10.74 6.99
CA TRP A 65 2.13 11.34 5.74
C TRP A 65 1.02 12.33 6.04
N VAL A 66 1.08 13.52 5.44
CA VAL A 66 0.02 14.51 5.56
C VAL A 66 -0.82 14.47 4.29
N VAL A 67 -2.11 14.16 4.45
CA VAL A 67 -3.10 14.37 3.39
C VAL A 67 -3.74 15.73 3.62
N ASP A 68 -3.43 16.69 2.75
CA ASP A 68 -3.88 18.07 2.90
C ASP A 68 -4.78 18.49 1.74
N PHE A 69 -6.07 18.67 2.06
CA PHE A 69 -7.04 19.13 1.10
C PHE A 69 -7.38 20.62 1.23
N THR A 70 -6.73 21.37 2.10
CA THR A 70 -6.93 22.81 2.25
C THR A 70 -6.65 23.52 0.92
N GLY A 71 -7.65 24.25 0.42
CA GLY A 71 -7.55 25.01 -0.84
C GLY A 71 -7.55 24.16 -2.13
N GLN A 72 -7.70 22.83 -2.02
CA GLN A 72 -7.78 21.93 -3.17
C GLN A 72 -9.21 21.85 -3.74
N SER A 73 -9.34 21.51 -5.03
CA SER A 73 -10.65 21.31 -5.65
C SER A 73 -11.37 20.07 -5.09
N ALA A 74 -12.66 19.91 -5.40
CA ALA A 74 -13.44 18.76 -4.95
C ALA A 74 -12.96 17.44 -5.58
N GLU A 75 -12.36 17.51 -6.78
CA GLU A 75 -11.85 16.39 -7.56
C GLU A 75 -10.36 16.11 -7.31
N TYR A 76 -9.74 16.84 -6.38
CA TYR A 76 -8.33 16.64 -6.07
C TYR A 76 -8.07 15.23 -5.52
N VAL A 77 -6.97 14.64 -5.99
CA VAL A 77 -6.47 13.34 -5.56
C VAL A 77 -5.03 13.51 -5.13
N ASP A 78 -4.76 13.21 -3.86
CA ASP A 78 -3.41 13.18 -3.33
C ASP A 78 -2.72 11.87 -3.74
N LYS A 79 -1.50 11.99 -4.24
CA LYS A 79 -0.71 10.86 -4.79
C LYS A 79 0.44 10.55 -3.84
N LEU A 80 0.12 9.88 -2.75
CA LEU A 80 1.07 9.59 -1.68
C LEU A 80 2.19 8.65 -2.13
N SER A 81 1.90 7.65 -2.96
CA SER A 81 2.93 6.80 -3.56
C SER A 81 2.79 6.71 -5.07
N GLN A 82 3.89 7.01 -5.76
CA GLN A 82 4.02 6.94 -7.22
C GLN A 82 4.89 5.76 -7.67
N GLY A 83 4.90 4.69 -6.88
CA GLY A 83 5.49 3.41 -7.30
C GLY A 83 4.77 2.81 -8.51
N LYS A 84 5.17 1.59 -8.89
CA LYS A 84 4.43 0.87 -9.95
C LYS A 84 2.98 0.62 -9.53
N CYS A 85 2.80 0.24 -8.28
CA CYS A 85 1.52 0.20 -7.57
C CYS A 85 1.34 1.53 -6.84
N ASN A 86 0.50 2.38 -7.41
CA ASN A 86 0.26 3.71 -6.88
C ASN A 86 -0.72 3.65 -5.72
N PHE A 87 -0.56 4.57 -4.78
CA PHE A 87 -1.51 4.78 -3.69
C PHE A 87 -2.02 6.21 -3.73
N PHE A 88 -3.34 6.33 -3.78
CA PHE A 88 -4.04 7.60 -3.94
C PHE A 88 -5.09 7.79 -2.86
N ILE A 89 -5.25 9.04 -2.42
CA ILE A 89 -6.27 9.44 -1.46
C ILE A 89 -7.11 10.57 -2.06
N SER A 90 -8.42 10.49 -1.90
CA SER A 90 -9.34 11.58 -2.25
C SER A 90 -10.37 11.78 -1.13
N ARG A 91 -11.10 12.90 -1.19
CA ARG A 91 -12.08 13.22 -0.15
C ARG A 91 -13.21 12.20 -0.08
N GLY A 92 -13.62 11.89 1.16
CA GLY A 92 -14.85 11.19 1.45
C GLY A 92 -16.08 11.91 0.92
N GLU A 93 -17.16 11.16 0.70
CA GLU A 93 -18.44 11.78 0.37
C GLU A 93 -18.97 12.54 1.59
N GLY A 94 -19.38 13.80 1.39
CA GLY A 94 -19.94 14.65 2.45
C GLY A 94 -18.90 15.37 3.33
N GLU A 95 -17.61 15.14 3.12
CA GLU A 95 -16.54 15.85 3.84
C GLU A 95 -16.44 17.34 3.44
N PRO A 96 -15.96 18.21 4.35
CA PRO A 96 -15.72 19.61 4.02
C PRO A 96 -14.63 19.76 2.95
N LEU A 97 -14.60 20.94 2.31
CA LEU A 97 -13.59 21.30 1.32
C LEU A 97 -12.25 21.75 1.95
N ASP A 98 -12.15 21.75 3.27
CA ASP A 98 -10.96 22.26 3.96
C ASP A 98 -10.68 21.44 5.20
N TYR A 99 -9.88 20.37 5.03
CA TYR A 99 -9.41 19.54 6.12
C TYR A 99 -8.12 18.83 5.70
N LYS A 100 -7.43 18.33 6.72
CA LYS A 100 -6.25 17.49 6.58
C LYS A 100 -6.24 16.43 7.67
N PHE A 101 -5.53 15.35 7.42
CA PHE A 101 -5.30 14.29 8.40
C PHE A 101 -3.94 13.66 8.16
N TYR A 102 -3.52 12.84 9.13
CA TYR A 102 -2.25 12.14 9.08
C TYR A 102 -2.46 10.68 8.73
N MET A 103 -1.44 10.04 8.16
CA MET A 103 -1.39 8.60 7.97
C MET A 103 0.00 8.11 8.38
N GLU A 104 0.04 6.99 9.10
CA GLU A 104 1.27 6.26 9.33
C GLU A 104 1.59 5.37 8.13
N ASN A 105 2.85 4.97 8.00
CA ASN A 105 3.24 3.93 7.03
C ASN A 105 2.36 2.68 7.18
N GLN A 106 1.99 2.33 8.41
CA GLN A 106 1.16 1.18 8.70
C GLN A 106 -0.26 1.28 8.11
N ASP A 107 -0.84 2.48 8.03
CA ASP A 107 -2.16 2.69 7.40
C ASP A 107 -2.13 2.31 5.91
N ILE A 108 -1.04 2.69 5.22
CA ILE A 108 -0.87 2.41 3.79
C ILE A 108 -0.54 0.93 3.58
N PHE A 109 0.32 0.36 4.43
CA PHE A 109 0.67 -1.06 4.44
C PHE A 109 -0.56 -1.95 4.58
N ASP A 110 -1.43 -1.65 5.55
CA ASP A 110 -2.65 -2.40 5.80
C ASP A 110 -3.57 -2.46 4.57
N ILE A 111 -3.73 -1.33 3.87
CA ILE A 111 -4.56 -1.26 2.66
C ILE A 111 -3.94 -2.10 1.54
N ILE A 112 -2.64 -1.94 1.28
CA ILE A 112 -1.97 -2.67 0.19
C ILE A 112 -1.91 -4.18 0.49
N ASP A 113 -1.64 -4.57 1.75
CA ASP A 113 -1.63 -5.97 2.19
C ASP A 113 -3.00 -6.61 2.00
N GLU A 114 -4.08 -5.94 2.44
CA GLU A 114 -5.44 -6.44 2.24
C GLU A 114 -5.83 -6.55 0.76
N VAL A 115 -5.46 -5.59 -0.08
CA VAL A 115 -5.68 -5.65 -1.54
C VAL A 115 -4.96 -6.84 -2.15
N ASN A 116 -3.68 -7.04 -1.80
CA ASN A 116 -2.89 -8.18 -2.25
C ASN A 116 -3.50 -9.52 -1.83
N LEU A 117 -3.88 -9.64 -0.55
CA LEU A 117 -4.47 -10.85 0.02
C LEU A 117 -5.82 -11.20 -0.60
N LYS A 118 -6.69 -10.20 -0.82
CA LYS A 118 -8.04 -10.43 -1.34
C LYS A 118 -8.06 -10.64 -2.86
N PHE A 119 -7.26 -9.87 -3.61
CA PHE A 119 -7.41 -9.80 -5.07
C PHE A 119 -6.25 -10.43 -5.85
N GLY A 120 -5.08 -10.65 -5.24
CA GLY A 120 -3.88 -11.14 -5.92
C GLY A 120 -4.05 -12.50 -6.59
N GLY A 121 -4.89 -13.37 -6.03
CA GLY A 121 -5.20 -14.68 -6.59
C GLY A 121 -6.22 -14.69 -7.73
N LEU A 122 -6.92 -13.57 -7.99
CA LEU A 122 -8.10 -13.55 -8.85
C LEU A 122 -7.79 -13.17 -10.31
N HIS A 123 -6.76 -12.34 -10.55
CA HIS A 123 -6.54 -11.71 -11.86
C HIS A 123 -5.14 -11.99 -12.45
N GLY A 124 -4.66 -13.22 -12.28
CA GLY A 124 -3.35 -13.63 -12.80
C GLY A 124 -2.18 -12.89 -12.13
N GLY A 125 -2.29 -12.65 -10.81
CA GLY A 125 -1.28 -11.93 -10.03
C GLY A 125 -1.35 -10.41 -10.14
N LYS A 126 -2.33 -9.87 -10.87
CA LYS A 126 -2.61 -8.42 -10.91
C LYS A 126 -3.60 -8.03 -9.81
N VAL A 127 -3.47 -6.79 -9.33
CA VAL A 127 -4.30 -6.24 -8.28
C VAL A 127 -4.62 -4.77 -8.55
N ALA A 128 -5.82 -4.37 -8.16
CA ALA A 128 -6.18 -3.00 -7.88
C ALA A 128 -7.37 -3.02 -6.91
N GLY A 129 -7.53 -1.96 -6.15
CA GLY A 129 -8.63 -1.85 -5.20
C GLY A 129 -8.98 -0.41 -4.94
N GLU A 130 -10.20 -0.21 -4.46
CA GLU A 130 -10.62 1.07 -3.89
C GLU A 130 -11.50 0.84 -2.68
N GLY A 131 -11.68 1.88 -1.88
CA GLY A 131 -12.58 1.81 -0.75
C GLY A 131 -12.60 3.09 0.03
N THR A 132 -13.14 3.00 1.24
CA THR A 132 -13.16 4.10 2.19
C THR A 132 -12.47 3.74 3.49
N MET A 133 -12.01 4.76 4.19
CA MET A 133 -11.42 4.67 5.51
C MET A 133 -11.81 5.90 6.34
N MET A 134 -11.78 5.76 7.66
CA MET A 134 -11.94 6.88 8.59
C MET A 134 -10.56 7.23 9.15
N CYS A 135 -10.07 8.45 8.94
CA CYS A 135 -8.78 8.92 9.42
C CYS A 135 -8.95 10.19 10.25
N ASP A 136 -8.53 10.18 11.52
CA ASP A 136 -8.66 11.34 12.43
C ASP A 136 -10.07 11.98 12.46
N GLY A 137 -11.12 11.18 12.25
CA GLY A 137 -12.51 11.66 12.22
C GLY A 137 -13.03 12.13 10.85
N HIS A 138 -12.22 12.01 9.80
CA HIS A 138 -12.58 12.32 8.42
C HIS A 138 -12.72 11.07 7.56
N LEU A 139 -13.78 11.01 6.77
CA LEU A 139 -13.95 9.99 5.74
C LEU A 139 -12.99 10.29 4.58
N ALA A 140 -12.23 9.28 4.15
CA ALA A 140 -11.38 9.35 2.97
C ALA A 140 -11.70 8.20 2.02
N LYS A 141 -11.48 8.43 0.73
CA LYS A 141 -11.50 7.39 -0.31
C LYS A 141 -10.06 7.08 -0.68
N TRP A 142 -9.73 5.80 -0.78
CA TRP A 142 -8.40 5.35 -1.17
C TRP A 142 -8.49 4.53 -2.46
N HIS A 143 -7.43 4.57 -3.26
CA HIS A 143 -7.28 3.73 -4.46
C HIS A 143 -5.85 3.17 -4.54
N VAL A 144 -5.75 1.89 -4.93
CA VAL A 144 -4.50 1.17 -5.22
C VAL A 144 -4.54 0.69 -6.67
N SER A 145 -3.55 1.03 -7.49
CA SER A 145 -3.46 0.57 -8.89
C SER A 145 -2.05 0.50 -9.44
#